data_AF-A0A0F3IE47-F1
#
_entry.id   AF-A0A0F3IE47-F1
#
_cell.length_a   1.000
_cell.length_b   1.000
_cell.length_c   1.000
_cell.angle_alpha   90.00
_cell.angle_beta   90.00
_cell.angle_gamma   90.00
#
_symmetry.space_group_name_H-M   'P 1'
#
loop_
_entity.id
_entity.type
_entity.pdbx_description
1 polymer ?
#
loop_
_entity_poly.entity_id
_entity_poly.type
_entity_poly.pdbx_seq_one_letter_code
_entity_poly.pdbx_strand_id
1 'polypeptide(L)'
;MFTESMLRKHPALVRAFTGIPAEEFWDMLEKMEAQLPAYEKRRHTREGRERAIGAGRKFDQSLAQRTVAVLSYLRLHIPQLVIAFMFGLTQCDISRDLRRLLPLIASVLPCPEIWDIVKDAPETEESVTLLLEQLADGRVLVDATEQQVFRPSKDNKTRKLYYSGKKKAFTVKTQMVTDGEHHIQAISVSVPGAMHDKKLSDEVQTVERLPDGCEADADKGYQGMTDQVSLITLSNPETGLQQKIPRLTVCIPFKKLKGKELTEQQEAFNSQLSAVRVRVEHCIGWVKNWAIIATRFRCSHSIYTSIMHTVCGLVNEQTRRWQMARLANCA
;
A
#
# COMPACT_ATOMS: atom_id res chain seq x y z
N MET A 1 10.58 18.38 25.53
CA MET A 1 9.90 18.17 24.24
C MET A 1 10.97 18.17 23.15
N PHE A 2 10.95 17.22 22.22
CA PHE A 2 11.90 17.14 21.12
C PHE A 2 11.62 18.26 20.11
N THR A 3 12.56 19.20 20.02
CA THR A 3 12.51 20.33 19.10
C THR A 3 13.19 19.98 17.78
N GLU A 4 12.92 20.75 16.72
CA GLU A 4 13.65 20.59 15.46
C GLU A 4 15.17 20.74 15.65
N SER A 5 15.60 21.74 16.42
CA SER A 5 17.02 21.93 16.74
C SER A 5 17.64 20.69 17.38
N MET A 6 16.91 20.03 18.30
CA MET A 6 17.36 18.79 18.93
C MET A 6 17.44 17.62 17.93
N LEU A 7 16.45 17.50 17.05
CA LEU A 7 16.44 16.46 16.00
C LEU A 7 17.60 16.64 15.01
N ARG A 8 17.95 17.88 14.66
CA ARG A 8 19.12 18.19 13.81
C ARG A 8 20.44 17.88 14.52
N LYS A 9 20.56 18.22 15.82
CA LYS A 9 21.76 17.94 16.63
C LYS A 9 21.96 16.45 16.94
N HIS A 10 20.89 15.67 16.96
CA HIS A 10 20.93 14.25 17.29
C HIS A 10 20.23 13.39 16.22
N PRO A 11 20.86 13.17 15.05
CA PRO A 11 20.30 12.41 13.93
C PRO A 11 19.79 11.01 14.29
N ALA A 12 20.42 10.35 15.27
CA ALA A 12 20.00 9.04 15.77
C ALA A 12 18.56 9.04 16.32
N LEU A 13 18.07 10.17 16.86
CA LEU A 13 16.69 10.29 17.33
C LEU A 13 15.67 10.20 16.20
N VAL A 14 15.97 10.79 15.04
CA VAL A 14 15.09 10.70 13.86
C VAL A 14 14.89 9.23 13.50
N ARG A 15 15.98 8.47 13.36
CA ARG A 15 15.93 7.04 13.06
C ARG A 15 15.23 6.23 14.15
N ALA A 16 15.48 6.53 15.42
CA ALA A 16 14.83 5.84 16.53
C ALA A 16 13.30 6.01 16.52
N PHE A 17 12.83 7.20 16.14
CA PHE A 17 11.41 7.52 16.11
C PHE A 17 10.70 7.05 14.85
N THR A 18 11.28 7.30 13.67
CA THR A 18 10.60 7.08 12.38
C THR A 18 11.03 5.78 11.72
N GLY A 19 12.17 5.20 12.10
CA GLY A 19 12.82 4.10 11.38
C GLY A 19 13.60 4.55 10.15
N ILE A 20 13.55 5.83 9.79
CA ILE A 20 14.16 6.41 8.58
C ILE A 20 15.53 7.01 8.95
N PRO A 21 16.60 6.77 8.16
CA PRO A 21 17.85 7.51 8.28
C PRO A 21 17.62 9.02 8.30
N ALA A 22 18.40 9.75 9.09
CA ALA A 22 18.17 11.18 9.27
C ALA A 22 18.34 11.97 7.97
N GLU A 23 19.34 11.64 7.15
CA GLU A 23 19.58 12.25 5.84
C GLU A 23 18.34 12.14 4.93
N GLU A 24 17.82 10.91 4.73
CA GLU A 24 16.60 10.68 3.94
C GLU A 24 15.38 11.42 4.49
N PHE A 25 15.26 11.50 5.82
CA PHE A 25 14.18 12.25 6.44
C PHE A 25 14.27 13.75 6.11
N TRP A 26 15.48 14.33 6.16
CA TRP A 26 15.68 15.74 5.84
C TRP A 26 15.49 16.03 4.34
N ASP A 27 15.93 15.13 3.46
CA ASP A 27 15.69 15.23 2.01
C ASP A 27 14.19 15.16 1.68
N MET A 28 13.48 14.24 2.32
CA MET A 28 12.02 14.15 2.21
C MET A 28 11.36 15.43 2.72
N LEU A 29 11.83 15.98 3.84
CA LEU A 29 11.30 17.22 4.41
C LEU A 29 11.51 18.41 3.46
N GLU A 30 12.68 18.54 2.84
CA GLU A 30 12.96 19.60 1.86
C GLU A 30 11.99 19.54 0.67
N LYS A 31 11.73 18.33 0.14
CA LYS A 31 10.71 18.12 -0.90
C LYS A 31 9.32 18.50 -0.41
N MET A 32 8.96 18.18 0.84
CA MET A 32 7.68 18.57 1.43
C MET A 32 7.56 20.09 1.57
N GLU A 33 8.62 20.77 2.01
CA GLU A 33 8.66 22.23 2.16
C GLU A 33 8.49 22.93 0.80
N ALA A 34 9.12 22.41 -0.25
CA ALA A 34 8.94 22.92 -1.61
C ALA A 34 7.48 22.79 -2.11
N GLN A 35 6.79 21.71 -1.76
CA GLN A 35 5.39 21.48 -2.16
C GLN A 35 4.36 22.14 -1.23
N LEU A 36 4.76 22.53 -0.01
CA LEU A 36 3.86 22.99 1.05
C LEU A 36 2.98 24.19 0.65
N PRO A 37 3.49 25.25 -0.01
CA PRO A 37 2.65 26.40 -0.37
C PRO A 37 1.50 26.02 -1.30
N ALA A 38 1.77 25.20 -2.33
CA ALA A 38 0.75 24.72 -3.26
C ALA A 38 -0.22 23.76 -2.57
N TYR A 39 0.29 22.89 -1.69
CA TYR A 39 -0.50 21.96 -0.90
C TYR A 39 -1.50 22.69 0.04
N GLU A 40 -1.04 23.66 0.82
CA GLU A 40 -1.91 24.44 1.71
C GLU A 40 -2.92 25.28 0.92
N LYS A 41 -2.54 25.84 -0.23
CA LYS A 41 -3.48 26.55 -1.12
C LYS A 41 -4.65 25.63 -1.50
N ARG A 42 -4.37 24.43 -2.04
CA ARG A 42 -5.41 23.44 -2.38
C ARG A 42 -6.27 23.06 -1.17
N ARG A 43 -5.64 22.85 -0.01
CA ARG A 43 -6.35 22.50 1.24
C ARG A 43 -7.28 23.61 1.73
N HIS A 44 -6.89 24.86 1.51
CA HIS A 44 -7.65 26.04 1.92
C HIS A 44 -8.76 26.45 0.94
N THR A 45 -8.67 26.03 -0.32
CA THR A 45 -9.65 26.30 -1.38
C THR A 45 -10.61 25.13 -1.65
N ARG A 46 -10.51 24.03 -0.90
CA ARG A 46 -11.38 22.86 -1.07
C ARG A 46 -12.85 23.21 -0.84
N GLU A 47 -13.73 22.58 -1.61
CA GLU A 47 -15.18 22.68 -1.44
C GLU A 47 -15.63 22.23 -0.04
N GLY A 48 -16.67 22.85 0.49
CA GLY A 48 -17.20 22.57 1.83
C GLY A 48 -16.35 23.11 3.00
N ARG A 49 -15.37 23.99 2.75
CA ARG A 49 -14.67 24.69 3.82
C ARG A 49 -15.44 25.93 4.29
N GLU A 50 -15.86 25.93 5.54
CA GLU A 50 -16.62 27.05 6.16
C GLU A 50 -15.75 28.24 6.58
N ARG A 51 -14.45 28.04 6.84
CA ARG A 51 -13.55 29.09 7.35
C ARG A 51 -12.88 29.86 6.20
N ALA A 52 -12.69 31.17 6.36
CA ALA A 52 -11.92 32.00 5.41
C ALA A 52 -10.45 31.55 5.28
N ILE A 53 -9.82 31.77 4.12
CA ILE A 53 -8.38 31.46 3.90
C ILE A 53 -7.53 32.21 4.94
N GLY A 54 -6.60 31.51 5.60
CA GLY A 54 -5.81 32.06 6.71
C GLY A 54 -6.50 32.03 8.09
N ALA A 55 -7.80 31.75 8.18
CA ALA A 55 -8.49 31.61 9.45
C ALA A 55 -8.20 30.25 10.11
N GLY A 56 -7.60 30.29 11.30
CA GLY A 56 -7.23 29.13 12.12
C GLY A 56 -6.07 29.44 13.07
N ARG A 57 -5.83 28.56 14.05
CA ARG A 57 -4.65 28.65 14.91
C ARG A 57 -3.40 28.36 14.06
N LYS A 58 -2.37 29.21 14.17
CA LYS A 58 -1.04 28.93 13.62
C LYS A 58 -0.45 27.71 14.32
N PHE A 59 0.40 26.97 13.62
CA PHE A 59 1.10 25.83 14.23
C PHE A 59 2.19 26.36 15.16
N ASP A 60 2.24 25.85 16.39
CA ASP A 60 3.28 26.21 17.35
C ASP A 60 4.57 25.41 17.10
N GLN A 61 4.47 24.26 16.43
CA GLN A 61 5.59 23.37 16.08
C GLN A 61 5.91 23.47 14.58
N SER A 62 7.18 23.29 14.24
CA SER A 62 7.64 23.29 12.86
C SER A 62 7.12 22.10 12.06
N LEU A 63 7.23 22.17 10.72
CA LEU A 63 6.88 21.05 9.84
C LEU A 63 7.70 19.81 10.22
N ALA A 64 9.00 19.95 10.45
CA ALA A 64 9.88 18.86 10.86
C ALA A 64 9.36 18.14 12.11
N GLN A 65 9.03 18.88 13.17
CA GLN A 65 8.54 18.31 14.43
C GLN A 65 7.22 17.55 14.22
N ARG A 66 6.28 18.15 13.47
CA ARG A 66 4.97 17.56 13.21
C ARG A 66 5.09 16.30 12.33
N THR A 67 5.97 16.32 11.33
CA THR A 67 6.25 15.16 10.47
C THR A 67 6.88 14.03 11.27
N VAL A 68 7.91 14.28 12.10
CA VAL A 68 8.48 13.24 12.97
C VAL A 68 7.43 12.69 13.92
N ALA A 69 6.58 13.53 14.51
CA ALA A 69 5.52 13.05 15.41
C ALA A 69 4.52 12.13 14.69
N VAL A 70 4.07 12.48 13.48
CA VAL A 70 3.20 11.64 12.65
C VAL A 70 3.89 10.31 12.34
N LEU A 71 5.11 10.34 11.82
CA LEU A 71 5.86 9.13 11.46
C LEU A 71 6.16 8.25 12.68
N SER A 72 6.43 8.85 13.84
CA SER A 72 6.59 8.13 15.11
C SER A 72 5.33 7.37 15.48
N TYR A 73 4.16 8.00 15.29
CA TYR A 73 2.89 7.32 15.53
C TYR A 73 2.67 6.17 14.56
N LEU A 74 3.01 6.32 13.27
CA LEU A 74 2.92 5.22 12.30
C LEU A 74 3.89 4.07 12.65
N ARG A 75 5.14 4.41 13.00
CA ARG A 75 6.21 3.45 13.23
C ARG A 75 6.04 2.67 14.52
N LEU A 76 5.73 3.37 15.62
CA LEU A 76 5.70 2.82 16.97
C LEU A 76 4.28 2.42 17.42
N HIS A 77 3.26 3.10 16.90
CA HIS A 77 1.85 2.91 17.23
C HIS A 77 1.53 2.86 18.74
N ILE A 78 2.28 3.65 19.51
CA ILE A 78 1.99 3.96 20.92
C ILE A 78 0.87 5.02 21.01
N PRO A 79 0.26 5.25 22.19
CA PRO A 79 -0.84 6.21 22.31
C PRO A 79 -0.46 7.61 21.79
N GLN A 80 -1.36 8.23 21.02
CA GLN A 80 -1.12 9.56 20.44
C GLN A 80 -0.80 10.63 21.49
N LEU A 81 -1.34 10.51 22.70
CA LEU A 81 -1.04 11.40 23.82
C LEU A 81 0.45 11.37 24.21
N VAL A 82 1.08 10.18 24.19
CA VAL A 82 2.51 10.03 24.54
C VAL A 82 3.36 10.69 23.47
N ILE A 83 3.10 10.40 22.19
CA ILE A 83 3.79 11.06 21.06
C ILE A 83 3.60 12.58 21.14
N ALA A 84 2.38 13.03 21.39
CA ALA A 84 2.08 14.45 21.49
C ALA A 84 2.91 15.13 22.59
N PHE A 85 2.94 14.55 23.79
CA PHE A 85 3.76 15.04 24.90
C PHE A 85 5.25 15.10 24.56
N MET A 86 5.78 14.11 23.83
CA MET A 86 7.18 14.09 23.42
C MET A 86 7.55 15.27 22.52
N PHE A 87 6.66 15.69 21.62
CA PHE A 87 6.91 16.76 20.64
C PHE A 87 6.27 18.11 20.99
N GLY A 88 5.62 18.22 22.15
CA GLY A 88 4.91 19.44 22.57
C GLY A 88 3.64 19.75 21.82
N LEU A 89 3.00 18.70 21.31
CA LEU A 89 1.72 18.73 20.65
C LEU A 89 0.62 18.29 21.64
N THR A 90 -0.64 18.48 21.26
CA THR A 90 -1.77 17.79 21.90
C THR A 90 -2.16 16.53 21.12
N GLN A 91 -2.90 15.62 21.75
CA GLN A 91 -3.43 14.45 21.04
C GLN A 91 -4.30 14.85 19.84
N CYS A 92 -5.07 15.93 19.98
CA CYS A 92 -5.88 16.49 18.89
C CYS A 92 -5.01 16.94 17.71
N ASP A 93 -3.82 17.46 17.98
CA ASP A 93 -2.89 17.88 16.93
C ASP A 93 -2.36 16.68 16.15
N ILE A 94 -1.96 15.59 16.82
CA ILE A 94 -1.55 14.34 16.15
C ILE A 94 -2.69 13.79 15.27
N SER A 95 -3.92 13.73 15.80
CA SER A 95 -5.07 13.27 15.04
C SER A 95 -5.33 14.12 13.79
N ARG A 96 -5.23 15.46 13.91
CA ARG A 96 -5.41 16.37 12.76
C ARG A 96 -4.25 16.28 11.79
N ASP A 97 -3.03 16.17 12.28
CA ASP A 97 -1.81 16.14 11.48
C ASP A 97 -1.66 14.84 10.72
N LEU A 98 -2.17 13.71 11.21
CA LEU A 98 -2.32 12.51 10.38
C LEU A 98 -3.08 12.82 9.08
N ARG A 99 -4.23 13.51 9.17
CA ARG A 99 -5.03 13.83 7.96
C ARG A 99 -4.40 14.92 7.09
N ARG A 100 -3.62 15.83 7.68
CA ARG A 100 -3.00 16.96 6.98
C ARG A 100 -1.65 16.62 6.37
N LEU A 101 -0.88 15.73 6.99
CA LEU A 101 0.49 15.46 6.57
C LEU A 101 0.59 14.18 5.76
N LEU A 102 -0.26 13.16 5.95
CA LEU A 102 -0.19 11.95 5.11
C LEU A 102 -0.24 12.26 3.60
N PRO A 103 -1.13 13.13 3.09
CA PRO A 103 -1.13 13.44 1.65
C PRO A 103 0.13 14.17 1.16
N LEU A 104 0.72 15.03 2.00
CA LEU A 104 1.95 15.77 1.67
C LEU A 104 3.19 14.87 1.77
N ILE A 105 3.22 13.93 2.71
CA ILE A 105 4.27 12.93 2.82
C ILE A 105 4.19 11.98 1.62
N ALA A 106 2.99 11.51 1.26
CA ALA A 106 2.79 10.64 0.11
C ALA A 106 3.21 11.28 -1.22
N SER A 107 3.02 12.60 -1.39
CA SER A 107 3.36 13.31 -2.64
C SER A 107 4.86 13.49 -2.89
N VAL A 108 5.71 13.12 -1.94
CA VAL A 108 7.18 13.16 -2.07
C VAL A 108 7.83 11.77 -2.00
N LEU A 109 7.02 10.72 -1.86
CA LEU A 109 7.46 9.33 -1.76
C LEU A 109 7.11 8.56 -3.05
N PRO A 110 7.83 7.46 -3.34
CA PRO A 110 7.46 6.52 -4.39
C PRO A 110 6.28 5.65 -3.94
N CYS A 111 5.12 6.28 -3.74
CA CYS A 111 3.90 5.59 -3.32
C CYS A 111 3.30 4.76 -4.47
N PRO A 112 2.69 3.59 -4.15
CA PRO A 112 1.99 2.79 -5.14
C PRO A 112 0.69 3.46 -5.61
N GLU A 113 0.20 3.08 -6.78
CA GLU A 113 -1.15 3.45 -7.24
C GLU A 113 -2.23 2.94 -6.27
N ILE A 114 -3.32 3.70 -6.14
CA ILE A 114 -4.51 3.28 -5.38
C ILE A 114 -5.57 2.81 -6.37
N TRP A 115 -6.02 1.56 -6.23
CA TRP A 115 -7.11 1.02 -7.00
C TRP A 115 -8.41 1.07 -6.21
N ASP A 116 -9.33 1.91 -6.69
CA ASP A 116 -10.68 2.03 -6.19
C ASP A 116 -11.57 0.86 -6.66
N ILE A 117 -12.69 0.67 -5.95
CA ILE A 117 -13.71 -0.30 -6.35
C ILE A 117 -14.48 0.26 -7.54
N VAL A 118 -14.43 -0.45 -8.66
CA VAL A 118 -15.14 -0.12 -9.89
C VAL A 118 -16.56 -0.67 -9.80
N LYS A 119 -17.43 0.03 -9.06
CA LYS A 119 -18.89 -0.19 -9.12
C LYS A 119 -19.50 0.93 -9.94
N ASP A 120 -20.15 0.56 -11.04
CA ASP A 120 -20.92 1.46 -11.90
C ASP A 120 -20.11 2.63 -12.50
N ALA A 121 -18.78 2.47 -12.66
CA ALA A 121 -17.96 3.50 -13.32
C ALA A 121 -18.38 3.62 -14.80
N PRO A 122 -18.62 4.85 -15.31
CA PRO A 122 -18.82 5.03 -16.73
C PRO A 122 -17.59 4.52 -17.48
N GLU A 123 -17.79 3.85 -18.62
CA GLU A 123 -16.76 3.20 -19.47
C GLU A 123 -15.61 4.14 -19.91
N THR A 124 -15.67 5.42 -19.55
CA THR A 124 -14.79 6.51 -19.98
C THR A 124 -13.67 6.89 -19.00
N GLU A 125 -13.67 6.38 -17.75
CA GLU A 125 -12.48 6.54 -16.89
C GLU A 125 -11.45 5.47 -17.27
N GLU A 126 -10.44 5.86 -18.06
CA GLU A 126 -9.29 5.01 -18.35
C GLU A 126 -8.66 4.56 -17.02
N SER A 127 -8.81 3.27 -16.73
CA SER A 127 -8.18 2.68 -15.57
C SER A 127 -6.66 2.74 -15.75
N VAL A 128 -5.97 3.38 -14.81
CA VAL A 128 -4.50 3.42 -14.80
C VAL A 128 -3.99 1.98 -14.81
N THR A 129 -3.38 1.62 -15.93
CA THR A 129 -2.79 0.31 -16.18
C THR A 129 -1.31 0.40 -15.87
N LEU A 130 -0.79 -0.56 -15.11
CA LEU A 130 0.65 -0.66 -14.89
C LEU A 130 1.35 -0.93 -16.23
N LEU A 131 2.54 -0.37 -16.41
CA LEU A 131 3.34 -0.55 -17.61
C LEU A 131 4.28 -1.74 -17.43
N LEU A 132 4.57 -2.45 -18.53
CA LEU A 132 5.47 -3.61 -18.49
C LEU A 132 6.88 -3.23 -18.02
N GLU A 133 7.34 -2.02 -18.33
CA GLU A 133 8.62 -1.47 -17.87
C GLU A 133 8.71 -1.24 -16.35
N GLN A 134 7.56 -1.19 -15.65
CA GLN A 134 7.52 -1.11 -14.20
C GLN A 134 7.73 -2.48 -13.53
N LEU A 135 7.77 -3.57 -14.30
CA LEU A 135 7.95 -4.93 -13.80
C LEU A 135 9.41 -5.36 -13.97
N ALA A 136 10.01 -5.88 -12.91
CA ALA A 136 11.44 -6.22 -12.92
C ALA A 136 11.75 -7.42 -13.83
N ASP A 137 11.01 -8.52 -13.65
CA ASP A 137 11.21 -9.78 -14.40
C ASP A 137 10.01 -10.10 -15.31
N GLY A 138 9.22 -9.09 -15.71
CA GLY A 138 7.94 -9.29 -16.40
C GLY A 138 6.85 -9.96 -15.54
N ARG A 139 7.09 -10.08 -14.23
CA ARG A 139 6.19 -10.70 -13.24
C ARG A 139 5.48 -9.66 -12.39
N VAL A 140 4.28 -10.02 -11.97
CA VAL A 140 3.49 -9.29 -10.99
C VAL A 140 3.09 -10.26 -9.89
N LEU A 141 3.33 -9.90 -8.63
CA LEU A 141 2.82 -10.71 -7.51
C LEU A 141 1.61 -10.03 -6.89
N VAL A 142 0.51 -10.76 -6.77
CA VAL A 142 -0.75 -10.28 -6.18
C VAL A 142 -1.00 -11.04 -4.87
N ASP A 143 -1.16 -10.30 -3.78
CA ASP A 143 -1.54 -10.88 -2.49
C ASP A 143 -2.44 -9.91 -1.68
N ALA A 144 -3.17 -10.44 -0.70
CA ALA A 144 -4.04 -9.65 0.16
C ALA A 144 -3.65 -9.78 1.64
N THR A 145 -3.62 -8.64 2.33
CA THR A 145 -3.34 -8.58 3.77
C THR A 145 -4.57 -8.15 4.55
N GLU A 146 -4.74 -8.70 5.75
CA GLU A 146 -5.80 -8.36 6.68
C GLU A 146 -5.22 -7.75 7.95
N GLN A 147 -5.83 -6.65 8.42
CA GLN A 147 -5.50 -6.01 9.69
C GLN A 147 -6.69 -6.01 10.62
N GLN A 148 -6.48 -6.35 11.89
CA GLN A 148 -7.52 -6.30 12.91
C GLN A 148 -7.99 -4.87 13.16
N VAL A 149 -9.30 -4.68 13.32
CA VAL A 149 -9.93 -3.42 13.69
C VAL A 149 -10.80 -3.61 14.94
N PHE A 150 -11.22 -2.51 15.55
CA PHE A 150 -12.29 -2.57 16.55
C PHE A 150 -13.62 -2.96 15.90
N ARG A 151 -14.58 -3.38 16.74
CA ARG A 151 -15.94 -3.67 16.27
C ARG A 151 -16.50 -2.43 15.57
N PRO A 152 -16.88 -2.51 14.28
CA PRO A 152 -17.19 -1.32 13.48
C PRO A 152 -18.50 -0.64 13.89
N SER A 153 -19.50 -1.42 14.34
CA SER A 153 -20.78 -0.88 14.82
C SER A 153 -21.51 -1.89 15.72
N LYS A 154 -22.61 -1.45 16.34
CA LYS A 154 -23.53 -2.35 17.08
C LYS A 154 -24.41 -3.17 16.13
N ASP A 155 -24.63 -2.69 14.91
CA ASP A 155 -25.45 -3.36 13.90
C ASP A 155 -24.83 -4.68 13.43
N ASN A 156 -25.65 -5.73 13.38
CA ASN A 156 -25.21 -7.07 13.04
C ASN A 156 -24.84 -7.20 11.56
N LYS A 157 -25.57 -6.51 10.65
CA LYS A 157 -25.28 -6.59 9.21
C LYS A 157 -23.88 -6.05 8.92
N THR A 158 -23.58 -4.86 9.44
CA THR A 158 -22.25 -4.23 9.33
C THR A 158 -21.17 -5.11 9.96
N ARG A 159 -21.40 -5.66 11.16
CA ARG A 159 -20.42 -6.54 11.83
C ARG A 159 -20.04 -7.75 10.99
N LYS A 160 -20.99 -8.38 10.32
CA LYS A 160 -20.72 -9.55 9.45
C LYS A 160 -19.79 -9.20 8.29
N LEU A 161 -19.88 -7.99 7.72
CA LEU A 161 -19.01 -7.55 6.63
C LEU A 161 -17.53 -7.46 7.05
N TYR A 162 -17.27 -7.10 8.30
CA TYR A 162 -15.89 -6.95 8.80
C TYR A 162 -15.33 -8.22 9.44
N TYR A 163 -16.18 -9.20 9.78
CA TYR A 163 -15.74 -10.39 10.49
C TYR A 163 -15.06 -11.38 9.54
N SER A 164 -13.74 -11.47 9.62
CA SER A 164 -12.97 -12.46 8.86
C SER A 164 -13.04 -13.82 9.55
N GLY A 165 -13.58 -14.82 8.84
CA GLY A 165 -13.58 -16.21 9.29
C GLY A 165 -12.16 -16.77 9.45
N LYS A 166 -11.23 -16.35 8.57
CA LYS A 166 -9.82 -16.75 8.57
C LYS A 166 -9.09 -16.26 9.82
N LYS A 167 -9.30 -14.99 10.20
CA LYS A 167 -8.64 -14.37 11.37
C LYS A 167 -9.44 -14.47 12.66
N LYS A 168 -10.70 -14.94 12.60
CA LYS A 168 -11.65 -15.00 13.72
C LYS A 168 -11.77 -13.65 14.46
N ALA A 169 -11.73 -12.54 13.71
CA ALA A 169 -11.72 -11.18 14.24
C ALA A 169 -12.36 -10.20 13.24
N PHE A 170 -12.74 -9.01 13.72
CA PHE A 170 -13.07 -7.91 12.82
C PHE A 170 -11.79 -7.38 12.17
N THR A 171 -11.80 -7.28 10.85
CA THR A 171 -10.64 -6.91 10.06
C THR A 171 -11.05 -6.01 8.90
N VAL A 172 -10.06 -5.29 8.38
CA VAL A 172 -10.09 -4.70 7.04
C VAL A 172 -9.05 -5.40 6.18
N LYS A 173 -9.29 -5.40 4.88
CA LYS A 173 -8.48 -6.11 3.89
C LYS A 173 -8.00 -5.13 2.82
N THR A 174 -6.76 -5.31 2.40
CA THR A 174 -6.13 -4.56 1.31
C THR A 174 -5.39 -5.54 0.41
N GLN A 175 -5.66 -5.49 -0.88
CA GLN A 175 -4.86 -6.16 -1.89
C GLN A 175 -3.61 -5.32 -2.19
N MET A 176 -2.50 -6.00 -2.46
CA MET A 176 -1.22 -5.42 -2.82
C MET A 176 -0.68 -6.10 -4.07
N VAL A 177 -0.08 -5.30 -4.94
CA VAL A 177 0.49 -5.71 -6.21
C VAL A 177 1.95 -5.23 -6.26
N THR A 178 2.87 -6.12 -6.60
CA THR A 178 4.30 -5.83 -6.65
C THR A 178 4.89 -6.08 -8.03
N ASP A 179 6.04 -5.46 -8.32
CA ASP A 179 6.80 -5.58 -9.58
C ASP A 179 7.54 -6.91 -9.79
N GLY A 180 7.37 -7.85 -8.87
CA GLY A 180 8.13 -9.09 -8.84
C GLY A 180 9.46 -9.00 -8.10
N GLU A 181 9.99 -7.81 -7.77
CA GLU A 181 11.29 -7.63 -7.09
C GLU A 181 11.22 -6.62 -5.93
N HIS A 182 10.16 -6.79 -5.12
CA HIS A 182 9.94 -6.15 -3.83
C HIS A 182 9.52 -4.68 -3.81
N HIS A 183 9.20 -4.07 -4.96
CA HIS A 183 8.50 -2.78 -5.00
C HIS A 183 7.00 -2.97 -5.10
N ILE A 184 6.28 -2.23 -4.26
CA ILE A 184 4.83 -2.20 -4.26
C ILE A 184 4.39 -1.21 -5.35
N GLN A 185 3.70 -1.70 -6.37
CA GLN A 185 3.25 -0.91 -7.52
C GLN A 185 1.82 -0.42 -7.36
N ALA A 186 0.94 -1.23 -6.75
CA ALA A 186 -0.43 -0.82 -6.47
C ALA A 186 -0.97 -1.43 -5.17
N ILE A 187 -1.95 -0.75 -4.57
CA ILE A 187 -2.78 -1.26 -3.48
C ILE A 187 -4.25 -1.00 -3.76
N SER A 188 -5.14 -1.87 -3.29
CA SER A 188 -6.57 -1.54 -3.30
C SER A 188 -6.91 -0.55 -2.19
N VAL A 189 -8.03 0.17 -2.36
CA VAL A 189 -8.73 0.72 -1.19
C VAL A 189 -9.03 -0.37 -0.17
N SER A 190 -9.05 0.00 1.12
CA SER A 190 -9.38 -0.97 2.16
C SER A 190 -10.86 -1.32 2.13
N VAL A 191 -11.14 -2.62 2.16
CA VAL A 191 -12.51 -3.15 2.22
C VAL A 191 -12.77 -3.90 3.53
N PRO A 192 -14.03 -4.14 3.92
CA PRO A 192 -14.35 -5.00 5.05
C PRO A 192 -13.76 -6.41 4.88
N GLY A 193 -13.14 -6.95 5.93
CA GLY A 193 -12.30 -8.14 5.82
C GLY A 193 -13.01 -9.48 5.60
N ALA A 194 -14.35 -9.53 5.59
CA ALA A 194 -15.08 -10.73 5.19
C ALA A 194 -15.10 -10.93 3.66
N MET A 195 -14.78 -9.90 2.88
CA MET A 195 -14.68 -10.01 1.41
C MET A 195 -13.58 -10.99 1.03
N HIS A 196 -13.85 -11.90 0.09
CA HIS A 196 -12.86 -12.86 -0.42
C HIS A 196 -11.81 -12.17 -1.29
N ASP A 197 -10.57 -12.68 -1.30
CA ASP A 197 -9.43 -12.10 -2.04
C ASP A 197 -9.75 -11.98 -3.54
N LYS A 198 -10.21 -13.07 -4.17
CA LYS A 198 -10.73 -13.04 -5.54
C LYS A 198 -11.81 -11.97 -5.78
N LYS A 199 -12.79 -11.84 -4.88
CA LYS A 199 -13.86 -10.86 -5.07
C LYS A 199 -13.34 -9.43 -5.01
N LEU A 200 -12.38 -9.15 -4.11
CA LEU A 200 -11.71 -7.86 -4.06
C LEU A 200 -10.95 -7.60 -5.36
N SER A 201 -10.20 -8.58 -5.86
CA SER A 201 -9.50 -8.52 -7.14
C SER A 201 -10.42 -8.16 -8.30
N ASP A 202 -11.63 -8.74 -8.31
CA ASP A 202 -12.64 -8.51 -9.35
C ASP A 202 -13.22 -7.11 -9.25
N GLU A 203 -13.57 -6.68 -8.03
CA GLU A 203 -14.15 -5.35 -7.79
C GLU A 203 -13.15 -4.21 -8.06
N VAL A 204 -11.83 -4.45 -8.02
CA VAL A 204 -10.81 -3.46 -8.40
C VAL A 204 -10.26 -3.65 -9.82
N GLN A 205 -10.77 -4.62 -10.57
CA GLN A 205 -10.34 -4.94 -11.94
C GLN A 205 -8.82 -5.18 -12.04
N THR A 206 -8.29 -6.03 -11.14
CA THR A 206 -6.84 -6.31 -11.10
C THR A 206 -6.32 -6.72 -12.47
N VAL A 207 -6.97 -7.69 -13.13
CA VAL A 207 -6.49 -8.26 -14.39
C VAL A 207 -6.37 -7.17 -15.44
N GLU A 208 -7.41 -6.36 -15.61
CA GLU A 208 -7.49 -5.27 -16.58
C GLU A 208 -6.41 -4.20 -16.35
N ARG A 209 -6.02 -3.96 -15.09
CA ARG A 209 -4.98 -2.99 -14.71
C ARG A 209 -3.55 -3.52 -14.83
N LEU A 210 -3.34 -4.80 -15.12
CA LEU A 210 -2.01 -5.37 -15.37
C LEU A 210 -1.61 -5.23 -16.85
N PRO A 211 -0.31 -5.05 -17.15
CA PRO A 211 0.17 -4.90 -18.52
C PRO A 211 0.01 -6.18 -19.34
N ASP A 212 -0.15 -6.01 -20.64
CA ASP A 212 -0.10 -7.09 -21.61
C ASP A 212 1.26 -7.79 -21.57
N GLY A 213 1.25 -9.12 -21.69
CA GLY A 213 2.44 -9.96 -21.71
C GLY A 213 3.04 -10.31 -20.35
N CYS A 214 2.52 -9.78 -19.24
CA CYS A 214 3.08 -10.10 -17.92
C CYS A 214 2.65 -11.49 -17.39
N GLU A 215 3.41 -11.99 -16.41
CA GLU A 215 3.05 -13.14 -15.60
C GLU A 215 2.52 -12.69 -14.22
N ALA A 216 1.24 -12.90 -13.96
CA ALA A 216 0.58 -12.59 -12.69
C ALA A 216 0.57 -13.82 -11.78
N ASP A 217 1.45 -13.81 -10.77
CA ASP A 217 1.58 -14.85 -9.76
C ASP A 217 0.70 -14.52 -8.54
N ALA A 218 -0.26 -15.38 -8.22
CA ALA A 218 -1.22 -15.17 -7.14
C ALA A 218 -1.41 -16.40 -6.26
N ASP A 219 -2.03 -16.22 -5.08
CA ASP A 219 -2.31 -17.30 -4.15
C ASP A 219 -3.59 -18.07 -4.49
N LYS A 220 -3.88 -19.15 -3.75
CA LYS A 220 -5.09 -19.98 -3.99
C LYS A 220 -6.40 -19.22 -3.72
N GLY A 221 -6.37 -18.11 -2.99
CA GLY A 221 -7.48 -17.19 -2.77
C GLY A 221 -7.86 -16.40 -4.02
N TYR A 222 -7.09 -16.49 -5.11
CA TYR A 222 -7.39 -15.87 -6.41
C TYR A 222 -7.90 -16.87 -7.46
N GLN A 223 -8.32 -18.08 -7.05
CA GLN A 223 -8.87 -19.08 -7.97
C GLN A 223 -9.97 -18.47 -8.87
N GLY A 224 -9.84 -18.71 -10.19
CA GLY A 224 -10.74 -18.16 -11.22
C GLY A 224 -10.27 -16.83 -11.81
N MET A 225 -9.11 -16.31 -11.43
CA MET A 225 -8.54 -15.07 -12.01
C MET A 225 -8.12 -15.29 -13.48
N THR A 226 -7.67 -16.50 -13.81
CA THR A 226 -7.37 -16.90 -15.20
C THR A 226 -8.58 -16.72 -16.13
N ASP A 227 -9.79 -16.95 -15.64
CA ASP A 227 -11.02 -16.89 -16.44
C ASP A 227 -11.39 -15.45 -16.88
N GLN A 228 -10.76 -14.44 -16.28
CA GLN A 228 -10.97 -13.02 -16.59
C GLN A 228 -9.99 -12.48 -17.65
N VAL A 229 -8.97 -13.26 -18.01
CA VAL A 229 -7.97 -12.81 -18.97
C VAL A 229 -8.60 -12.76 -20.36
N SER A 230 -8.68 -11.55 -20.92
CA SER A 230 -9.10 -11.35 -22.31
C SER A 230 -8.09 -11.93 -23.29
N LEU A 231 -8.57 -12.31 -24.48
CA LEU A 231 -7.71 -12.77 -25.58
C LEU A 231 -7.37 -11.58 -26.47
N ILE A 232 -6.10 -11.48 -26.89
CA ILE A 232 -5.63 -10.55 -27.91
C ILE A 232 -5.33 -11.31 -29.21
N THR A 233 -5.49 -10.62 -30.34
CA THR A 233 -5.17 -11.18 -31.66
C THR A 233 -3.80 -10.68 -32.09
N LEU A 234 -2.83 -11.60 -32.19
CA LEU A 234 -1.55 -11.32 -32.81
C LEU A 234 -1.60 -11.70 -34.28
N SER A 235 -1.22 -10.76 -35.14
CA SER A 235 -1.04 -11.02 -36.57
C SER A 235 0.46 -11.18 -36.84
N ASN A 236 0.87 -12.34 -37.33
CA ASN A 236 2.23 -12.54 -37.79
C ASN A 236 2.42 -11.73 -39.10
N PRO A 237 3.32 -10.73 -39.13
CA PRO A 237 3.49 -9.87 -40.31
C PRO A 237 4.08 -10.61 -41.53
N GLU A 238 4.80 -11.72 -41.33
CA GLU A 238 5.42 -12.50 -42.41
C GLU A 238 4.48 -13.53 -43.02
N THR A 239 3.62 -14.17 -42.20
CA THR A 239 2.74 -15.26 -42.65
C THR A 239 1.28 -14.84 -42.79
N GLY A 240 0.90 -13.67 -42.27
CA GLY A 240 -0.49 -13.19 -42.20
C GLY A 240 -1.38 -14.00 -41.26
N LEU A 241 -0.83 -14.99 -40.54
CA LEU A 241 -1.56 -15.83 -39.62
C LEU A 241 -1.98 -15.03 -38.39
N GLN A 242 -3.27 -15.07 -38.08
CA GLN A 242 -3.83 -14.48 -36.87
C GLN A 242 -3.99 -15.55 -35.79
N GLN A 243 -3.44 -15.30 -34.61
CA GLN A 243 -3.54 -16.18 -33.46
C GLN A 243 -4.14 -15.43 -32.27
N LYS A 244 -5.14 -16.03 -31.62
CA LYS A 244 -5.67 -15.53 -30.35
C LYS A 244 -4.87 -16.11 -29.21
N ILE A 245 -4.28 -15.25 -28.40
CA ILE A 245 -3.50 -15.63 -27.22
C ILE A 245 -4.04 -14.88 -25.98
N PRO A 246 -3.87 -15.41 -24.76
CA PRO A 246 -4.20 -14.67 -23.56
C PRO A 246 -3.36 -13.39 -23.46
N ARG A 247 -3.99 -12.29 -23.05
CA ARG A 247 -3.34 -10.98 -22.88
C ARG A 247 -2.22 -11.01 -21.84
N LEU A 248 -2.38 -11.79 -20.79
CA LEU A 248 -1.38 -12.02 -19.73
C LEU A 248 -1.46 -13.47 -19.23
N THR A 249 -0.45 -13.94 -18.52
CA THR A 249 -0.46 -15.30 -17.94
C THR A 249 -0.76 -15.23 -16.45
N VAL A 250 -1.75 -15.98 -15.96
CA VAL A 250 -2.05 -16.08 -14.52
C VAL A 250 -1.57 -17.40 -13.96
N CYS A 251 -0.70 -17.34 -12.95
CA CYS A 251 -0.10 -18.49 -12.29
C CYS A 251 -0.64 -18.63 -10.86
N ILE A 252 -1.42 -19.68 -10.61
CA ILE A 252 -2.01 -20.00 -9.31
C ILE A 252 -1.61 -21.43 -8.92
N PRO A 253 -1.27 -21.71 -7.65
CA PRO A 253 -0.85 -23.04 -7.25
C PRO A 253 -1.96 -24.08 -7.47
N PHE A 254 -1.60 -25.26 -8.00
CA PHE A 254 -2.50 -26.40 -8.14
C PHE A 254 -3.06 -26.81 -6.77
N LYS A 255 -4.38 -27.00 -6.73
CA LYS A 255 -5.10 -27.43 -5.52
C LYS A 255 -5.21 -28.96 -5.50
N LYS A 256 -4.86 -29.56 -4.36
CA LYS A 256 -5.14 -30.97 -4.09
C LYS A 256 -6.65 -31.20 -4.03
N LEU A 257 -7.19 -31.94 -4.99
CA LEU A 257 -8.60 -32.33 -5.01
C LEU A 257 -8.85 -33.41 -3.96
N LYS A 258 -10.08 -33.47 -3.43
CA LYS A 258 -10.43 -34.46 -2.40
C LYS A 258 -10.20 -35.88 -2.94
N GLY A 259 -9.36 -36.66 -2.25
CA GLY A 259 -9.05 -38.05 -2.62
C GLY A 259 -8.06 -38.21 -3.78
N LYS A 260 -7.41 -37.12 -4.24
CA LYS A 260 -6.34 -37.18 -5.25
C LYS A 260 -5.06 -36.56 -4.69
N GLU A 261 -3.91 -37.08 -5.11
CA GLU A 261 -2.60 -36.47 -4.86
C GLU A 261 -2.23 -35.51 -5.99
N LEU A 262 -1.31 -34.58 -5.70
CA LEU A 262 -0.69 -33.78 -6.76
C LEU A 262 0.30 -34.65 -7.52
N THR A 263 0.46 -34.38 -8.82
CA THR A 263 1.54 -35.01 -9.58
C THR A 263 2.87 -34.34 -9.24
N GLU A 264 3.99 -35.04 -9.45
CA GLU A 264 5.35 -34.49 -9.22
C GLU A 264 5.56 -33.16 -9.97
N GLN A 265 5.02 -33.04 -11.19
CA GLN A 265 5.07 -31.80 -11.97
C GLN A 265 4.28 -30.66 -11.31
N GLN A 266 3.10 -30.94 -10.76
CA GLN A 266 2.30 -29.95 -10.05
C GLN A 266 2.95 -29.51 -8.74
N GLU A 267 3.62 -30.42 -8.04
CA GLU A 267 4.38 -30.11 -6.82
C GLU A 267 5.62 -29.26 -7.13
N ALA A 268 6.35 -29.60 -8.20
CA ALA A 268 7.48 -28.82 -8.68
C ALA A 268 7.06 -27.39 -9.07
N PHE A 269 5.96 -27.25 -9.83
CA PHE A 269 5.37 -25.95 -10.17
C PHE A 269 4.98 -25.16 -8.92
N ASN A 270 4.24 -25.78 -7.98
CA ASN A 270 3.84 -25.12 -6.74
C ASN A 270 5.05 -24.66 -5.91
N SER A 271 6.13 -25.44 -5.91
CA SER A 271 7.37 -25.11 -5.19
C SER A 271 8.07 -23.91 -5.82
N GLN A 272 8.17 -23.86 -7.15
CA GLN A 272 8.73 -22.72 -7.87
C GLN A 272 7.91 -21.45 -7.65
N LEU A 273 6.58 -21.54 -7.81
CA LEU A 273 5.67 -20.42 -7.60
C LEU A 273 5.73 -19.92 -6.15
N SER A 274 5.82 -20.83 -5.17
CA SER A 274 5.99 -20.44 -3.77
C SER A 274 7.31 -19.68 -3.55
N ALA A 275 8.41 -20.11 -4.16
CA ALA A 275 9.71 -19.44 -4.02
C ALA A 275 9.67 -18.00 -4.56
N VAL A 276 8.96 -17.76 -5.66
CA VAL A 276 8.75 -16.41 -6.20
C VAL A 276 7.82 -15.59 -5.29
N ARG A 277 6.70 -16.18 -4.83
CA ARG A 277 5.71 -15.47 -3.98
C ARG A 277 6.24 -15.06 -2.61
N VAL A 278 7.32 -15.66 -2.11
CA VAL A 278 8.00 -15.18 -0.89
C VAL A 278 8.37 -13.69 -0.97
N ARG A 279 8.65 -13.15 -2.17
CA ARG A 279 8.99 -11.74 -2.36
C ARG A 279 7.83 -10.80 -1.95
N VAL A 280 6.58 -11.12 -2.31
CA VAL A 280 5.42 -10.31 -1.87
C VAL A 280 5.14 -10.48 -0.38
N GLU A 281 5.38 -11.67 0.17
CA GLU A 281 5.28 -11.89 1.62
C GLU A 281 6.30 -11.03 2.40
N HIS A 282 7.52 -10.87 1.87
CA HIS A 282 8.51 -9.94 2.43
C HIS A 282 8.03 -8.50 2.38
N CYS A 283 7.46 -8.03 1.26
CA CYS A 283 6.87 -6.68 1.17
C CYS A 283 5.80 -6.46 2.24
N ILE A 284 4.87 -7.42 2.41
CA ILE A 284 3.84 -7.35 3.47
C ILE A 284 4.49 -7.33 4.85
N GLY A 285 5.55 -8.13 5.05
CA GLY A 285 6.35 -8.14 6.26
C GLY A 285 6.97 -6.76 6.56
N TRP A 286 7.55 -6.10 5.57
CA TRP A 286 8.14 -4.76 5.71
C TRP A 286 7.09 -3.69 5.98
N VAL A 287 5.94 -3.74 5.30
CA VAL A 287 4.78 -2.90 5.63
C VAL A 287 4.36 -3.11 7.08
N LYS A 288 4.34 -4.36 7.56
CA LYS A 288 4.04 -4.71 8.96
C LYS A 288 5.17 -4.41 9.94
N ASN A 289 6.36 -3.99 9.49
CA ASN A 289 7.32 -3.40 10.42
C ASN A 289 6.79 -2.05 10.93
N TRP A 290 5.91 -1.38 10.20
CA TRP A 290 5.19 -0.22 10.72
C TRP A 290 4.08 -0.68 11.66
N ALA A 291 4.27 -0.46 12.96
CA ALA A 291 3.41 -1.06 13.99
C ALA A 291 1.93 -0.66 13.86
N ILE A 292 1.64 0.48 13.20
CA ILE A 292 0.27 0.91 12.91
C ILE A 292 -0.46 -0.04 11.98
N ILE A 293 0.23 -0.77 11.10
CA ILE A 293 -0.33 -1.79 10.20
C ILE A 293 -0.30 -3.19 10.85
N ALA A 294 0.71 -3.47 11.68
CA ALA A 294 0.91 -4.78 12.28
C ALA A 294 -0.09 -5.11 13.39
N THR A 295 -0.46 -4.10 14.17
CA THR A 295 -1.28 -4.26 15.37
C THR A 295 -2.73 -3.89 15.09
N ARG A 296 -3.63 -4.01 16.07
CA ARG A 296 -5.05 -3.62 15.87
C ARG A 296 -5.14 -2.13 15.52
N PHE A 297 -5.71 -1.81 14.37
CA PHE A 297 -5.92 -0.44 13.90
C PHE A 297 -6.87 0.31 14.82
N ARG A 298 -6.47 1.52 15.26
CA ARG A 298 -7.19 2.33 16.27
C ARG A 298 -7.79 3.62 15.71
N CYS A 299 -7.51 3.95 14.46
CA CYS A 299 -7.99 5.18 13.82
C CYS A 299 -9.32 4.95 13.10
N SER A 300 -9.93 6.03 12.61
CA SER A 300 -11.07 5.95 11.69
C SER A 300 -10.72 5.13 10.45
N HIS A 301 -11.61 4.23 10.02
CA HIS A 301 -11.40 3.44 8.80
C HIS A 301 -11.23 4.32 7.56
N SER A 302 -11.81 5.52 7.54
CA SER A 302 -11.69 6.47 6.42
C SER A 302 -10.27 6.97 6.12
N ILE A 303 -9.34 6.83 7.07
CA ILE A 303 -7.92 7.20 6.86
C ILE A 303 -7.04 5.98 6.59
N TYR A 304 -7.60 4.77 6.63
CA TYR A 304 -6.83 3.54 6.56
C TYR A 304 -6.06 3.44 5.25
N THR A 305 -6.72 3.61 4.10
CA THR A 305 -6.07 3.57 2.79
C THR A 305 -4.94 4.59 2.70
N SER A 306 -5.14 5.83 3.17
CA SER A 306 -4.08 6.86 3.17
C SER A 306 -2.87 6.48 4.04
N ILE A 307 -3.10 5.84 5.19
CA ILE A 307 -2.02 5.32 6.05
C ILE A 307 -1.28 4.20 5.34
N MET A 308 -2.00 3.21 4.79
CA MET A 308 -1.41 2.09 4.06
C MET A 308 -0.57 2.60 2.88
N HIS A 309 -1.14 3.47 2.05
CA HIS A 309 -0.48 4.10 0.90
C HIS A 309 0.83 4.80 1.28
N THR A 310 0.79 5.62 2.33
CA THR A 310 1.98 6.34 2.81
C THR A 310 3.03 5.37 3.35
N VAL A 311 2.61 4.35 4.11
CA VAL A 311 3.52 3.31 4.62
C VAL A 311 4.14 2.51 3.48
N CYS A 312 3.38 2.15 2.44
CA CYS A 312 3.91 1.48 1.25
C CYS A 312 4.95 2.36 0.54
N GLY A 313 4.74 3.67 0.40
CA GLY A 313 5.73 4.58 -0.15
C GLY A 313 7.02 4.66 0.68
N LEU A 314 6.90 4.65 2.01
CA LEU A 314 8.05 4.58 2.92
C LEU A 314 8.81 3.26 2.79
N VAL A 315 8.10 2.15 2.59
CA VAL A 315 8.69 0.84 2.35
C VAL A 315 9.38 0.79 0.99
N ASN A 316 8.78 1.31 -0.08
CA ASN A 316 9.39 1.38 -1.40
C ASN A 316 10.70 2.18 -1.39
N GLU A 317 10.72 3.32 -0.69
CA GLU A 317 11.96 4.10 -0.52
C GLU A 317 13.03 3.32 0.25
N GLN A 318 12.63 2.59 1.31
CA GLN A 318 13.53 1.69 2.03
C GLN A 318 14.06 0.56 1.13
N THR A 319 13.21 -0.05 0.30
CA THR A 319 13.58 -1.10 -0.66
C THR A 319 14.59 -0.58 -1.66
N ARG A 320 14.33 0.61 -2.24
CA ARG A 320 15.25 1.29 -3.18
C ARG A 320 16.64 1.45 -2.57
N ARG A 321 16.72 1.94 -1.33
CA ARG A 321 18.01 2.05 -0.62
C ARG A 321 18.67 0.71 -0.40
N TRP A 322 17.92 -0.30 0.05
CA TRP A 322 18.48 -1.64 0.28
C TRP A 322 19.06 -2.23 -1.00
N GLN A 323 18.36 -2.09 -2.14
CA GLN A 323 18.84 -2.54 -3.44
C GLN A 323 20.09 -1.77 -3.89
N MET A 324 20.11 -0.43 -3.76
CA MET A 324 21.30 0.37 -4.07
C MET A 324 22.51 -0.03 -3.24
N ALA A 325 22.33 -0.24 -1.92
CA ALA A 325 23.40 -0.69 -1.04
C ALA A 325 23.87 -2.10 -1.39
N ARG A 326 22.96 -3.00 -1.79
CA ARG A 326 23.30 -4.35 -2.25
C ARG A 326 24.16 -4.30 -3.51
N LEU A 327 23.78 -3.49 -4.50
CA LEU A 327 24.52 -3.32 -5.74
C LEU A 327 25.91 -2.73 -5.49
N ALA A 328 26.02 -1.71 -4.62
CA ALA A 328 27.29 -1.09 -4.27
C ALA A 328 28.26 -2.04 -3.55
N ASN A 329 27.76 -3.03 -2.80
CA ASN A 329 28.59 -4.03 -2.14
C ASN A 329 28.99 -5.21 -3.05
N CYS A 330 28.34 -5.34 -4.21
CA CYS A 330 28.64 -6.38 -5.21
C CYS A 330 29.55 -5.88 -6.35
N ALA A 331 29.74 -4.56 -6.47
CA ALA A 331 30.63 -3.91 -7.44
C ALA A 331 32.05 -3.73 -6.85
#